data_AF-A0AAD9Q2D2-F1
#
_entry.id   AF-A0AAD9Q2D2-F1
#
_cell.length_a   1.000
_cell.length_b   1.000
_cell.length_c   1.000
_cell.angle_alpha   90.00
_cell.angle_beta   90.00
_cell.angle_gamma   90.00
#
_symmetry.space_group_name_H-M   'P 1'
#
loop_
_entity.id
_entity.type
_entity.pdbx_description
1 polymer ?
#
loop_
_entity_poly.entity_id
_entity_poly.type
_entity_poly.pdbx_seq_one_letter_code
_entity_poly.pdbx_strand_id
1 'polypeptide(L)'
;MENICSFVSIVGGQCGLDRRDRNRTTGCIPLLSCERDINGHKAMFLFHDIDNGIELILARASTFSSPRNIDQMTICPAHRASLGIGRTRRVPDKM
;
A
#
# COMPACT_ATOMS: atom_id res chain seq x y z
N MET A 1 -18.55 3.81 -11.61
CA MET A 1 -17.84 2.51 -11.67
C MET A 1 -17.18 2.31 -10.32
N GLU A 2 -17.70 1.38 -9.52
CA GLU A 2 -17.11 1.05 -8.23
C GLU A 2 -15.78 0.32 -8.47
N ASN A 3 -14.68 1.07 -8.45
CA ASN A 3 -13.34 0.51 -8.53
C ASN A 3 -12.99 -0.16 -7.19
N ILE A 4 -13.60 -1.32 -6.95
CA ILE A 4 -13.31 -2.17 -5.80
C ILE A 4 -12.00 -2.91 -6.07
N CYS A 5 -11.07 -2.89 -5.11
CA CYS A 5 -9.82 -3.64 -5.21
C CYS A 5 -9.87 -4.92 -4.38
N SER A 6 -8.94 -5.84 -4.64
CA SER A 6 -8.87 -7.14 -3.97
C SER A 6 -8.67 -7.05 -2.46
N PHE A 7 -8.16 -5.92 -1.95
CA PHE A 7 -7.91 -5.74 -0.52
C PHE A 7 -9.17 -5.40 0.28
N VAL A 8 -10.28 -5.01 -0.35
CA VAL A 8 -11.53 -4.75 0.39
C VAL A 8 -12.03 -6.01 1.11
N SER A 9 -11.87 -7.18 0.50
CA SER A 9 -12.31 -8.45 1.08
C SER A 9 -11.34 -9.01 2.12
N ILE A 10 -10.10 -8.49 2.14
CA ILE A 10 -9.04 -8.93 3.05
C ILE A 10 -9.04 -8.09 4.32
N VAL A 11 -9.04 -6.75 4.18
CA VAL A 11 -8.90 -5.83 5.32
C VAL A 11 -10.15 -4.98 5.56
N GLY A 12 -11.19 -5.11 4.73
CA GLY A 12 -12.37 -4.26 4.79
C GLY A 12 -12.11 -2.83 4.33
N GLY A 13 -12.93 -1.90 4.83
CA GLY A 13 -12.83 -0.46 4.53
C GLY A 13 -13.40 -0.08 3.17
N GLN A 14 -13.28 1.20 2.81
CA GLN A 14 -13.84 1.75 1.57
C GLN A 14 -12.75 1.95 0.52
N CYS A 15 -12.95 1.38 -0.68
CA CYS A 15 -12.10 1.69 -1.82
C CYS A 15 -12.27 3.15 -2.27
N GLY A 16 -11.22 3.73 -2.83
CA GLY A 16 -11.27 5.10 -3.32
C GLY A 16 -9.92 5.73 -3.55
N LEU A 17 -9.91 7.05 -3.59
CA LEU A 17 -8.71 7.87 -3.78
C LEU A 17 -7.88 7.95 -2.49
N ASP A 18 -6.56 8.10 -2.63
CA ASP A 18 -5.75 8.60 -1.53
C ASP A 18 -6.03 10.09 -1.37
N ARG A 19 -6.71 10.48 -0.28
CA ARG A 19 -7.04 11.88 0.01
C ARG A 19 -5.80 12.78 0.13
N ARG A 20 -4.61 12.19 0.34
CA ARG A 20 -3.33 12.90 0.42
C ARG A 20 -2.65 13.04 -0.95
N ASP A 21 -3.11 12.31 -1.96
CA ASP A 21 -2.56 12.38 -3.31
C ASP A 21 -3.18 13.52 -4.10
N ARG A 22 -2.41 14.59 -4.29
CA ARG A 22 -2.81 15.77 -5.08
C ARG A 22 -2.96 15.45 -6.56
N ASN A 23 -2.26 14.43 -7.07
CA ASN A 23 -2.36 14.04 -8.46
C ASN A 23 -3.64 13.25 -8.75
N ARG A 24 -4.41 12.93 -7.70
CA ARG A 24 -5.67 12.19 -7.76
C ARG A 24 -5.53 10.94 -8.62
N THR A 25 -4.47 10.16 -8.42
CA THR A 25 -4.29 8.91 -9.16
C THR A 25 -5.56 8.09 -9.00
N THR A 26 -6.21 7.75 -10.11
CA THR A 26 -7.50 7.07 -10.12
C THR A 26 -7.35 5.63 -10.57
N GLY A 27 -8.27 4.78 -10.12
CA GLY A 27 -8.35 3.39 -10.55
C GLY A 27 -7.50 2.44 -9.71
N CYS A 28 -7.95 1.18 -9.68
CA CYS A 28 -7.17 0.08 -9.13
C CYS A 28 -6.06 -0.27 -10.12
N ILE A 29 -4.86 -0.53 -9.62
CA ILE A 29 -3.75 -1.05 -10.41
C ILE A 29 -3.46 -2.51 -10.00
N PRO A 30 -2.85 -3.32 -10.87
CA PRO A 30 -2.31 -4.61 -10.46
C PRO A 30 -1.36 -4.44 -9.26
N LEU A 31 -1.45 -5.34 -8.28
CA LEU A 31 -0.63 -5.28 -7.07
C LEU A 31 0.87 -5.35 -7.43
N LEU A 32 1.22 -6.19 -8.40
CA LEU A 32 2.60 -6.35 -8.87
C LEU A 32 3.17 -5.08 -9.54
N SER A 33 2.33 -4.15 -9.97
CA SER A 33 2.76 -2.83 -10.49
C SER A 33 2.95 -1.80 -9.38
N CYS A 34 2.77 -2.17 -8.11
CA CYS A 34 2.97 -1.28 -6.97
C CYS A 34 4.45 -1.11 -6.63
N GLU A 35 5.14 -0.32 -7.43
CA GLU A 35 6.53 0.08 -7.20
C GLU A 35 6.56 1.29 -6.26
N ARG A 36 6.88 1.08 -4.99
CA ARG A 36 7.17 2.17 -4.05
C ARG A 36 8.41 1.79 -3.25
N ASP A 37 9.41 2.67 -3.26
CA ASP A 37 10.62 2.51 -2.46
C ASP A 37 10.25 2.52 -0.96
N ILE A 38 10.71 1.49 -0.26
CA ILE A 38 10.47 1.31 1.18
C ILE A 38 11.74 1.42 2.02
N ASN A 39 12.92 1.62 1.43
CA ASN A 39 14.19 1.57 2.14
C ASN A 39 14.26 2.57 3.31
N GLY A 40 13.78 3.80 3.11
CA GLY A 40 13.70 4.79 4.19
C GLY A 40 12.77 4.39 5.34
N HIS A 41 11.72 3.62 5.06
CA HIS A 41 10.80 3.10 6.08
C HIS A 41 11.39 1.89 6.80
N LYS A 42 12.04 0.98 6.06
CA LYS A 42 12.80 -0.14 6.65
C LYS A 42 13.84 0.36 7.65
N ALA A 43 14.62 1.36 7.26
CA ALA A 43 15.65 1.95 8.12
C ALA A 43 15.07 2.62 9.38
N MET A 44 13.93 3.32 9.25
CA MET A 44 13.28 4.02 10.36
C MET A 44 12.71 3.06 11.42
N PHE A 45 12.19 1.90 11.00
CA PHE A 45 11.51 0.95 11.88
C PHE A 45 12.30 -0.35 12.10
N LEU A 46 13.54 -0.43 11.61
CA LEU A 46 14.42 -1.60 11.70
C LEU A 46 13.74 -2.87 11.17
N PHE A 47 13.07 -2.79 10.02
CA PHE A 47 12.52 -3.96 9.35
C PHE A 47 13.59 -4.63 8.50
N HIS A 48 13.87 -5.90 8.79
CA HIS A 48 14.87 -6.68 8.05
C HIS A 48 14.22 -7.63 7.03
N ASP A 49 13.05 -8.21 7.36
CA ASP A 49 12.44 -9.32 6.60
C ASP A 49 11.38 -8.89 5.56
N ILE A 50 11.43 -7.64 5.10
CA ILE A 50 10.52 -7.12 4.06
C ILE A 50 11.35 -6.49 2.96
N ASP A 51 11.34 -7.04 1.76
CA ASP A 51 12.24 -6.63 0.67
C ASP A 51 11.64 -5.52 -0.20
N ASN A 52 10.31 -5.48 -0.34
CA ASN A 52 9.65 -4.56 -1.26
C ASN A 52 8.29 -4.07 -0.76
N GLY A 53 7.73 -3.09 -1.47
CA GLY A 53 6.45 -2.47 -1.13
C GLY A 53 5.26 -3.44 -1.17
N ILE A 54 5.33 -4.51 -1.97
CA ILE A 54 4.27 -5.51 -2.08
C ILE A 54 4.24 -6.36 -0.81
N GLU A 55 5.39 -6.84 -0.35
CA GLU A 55 5.51 -7.57 0.92
C GLU A 55 5.05 -6.73 2.11
N LEU A 56 5.40 -5.44 2.15
CA LEU A 56 4.89 -4.54 3.17
C LEU A 56 3.36 -4.47 3.18
N ILE A 57 2.75 -4.34 2.00
CA ILE A 57 1.29 -4.29 1.85
C ILE A 57 0.66 -5.61 2.32
N LEU A 58 1.19 -6.75 1.89
CA LEU A 58 0.69 -8.07 2.26
C LEU A 58 0.83 -8.32 3.77
N ALA A 59 1.99 -8.02 4.36
CA ALA A 59 2.22 -8.15 5.80
C ALA A 59 1.25 -7.29 6.62
N ARG A 60 1.00 -6.04 6.20
CA ARG A 60 0.03 -5.14 6.85
C ARG A 60 -1.43 -5.53 6.60
N ALA A 61 -1.69 -6.37 5.61
CA ALA A 61 -2.97 -7.05 5.38
C ALA A 61 -3.02 -8.44 6.06
N SER A 62 -2.10 -8.73 6.98
CA SER A 62 -2.00 -10.02 7.69
C SER A 62 -1.86 -11.23 6.77
N THR A 63 -1.27 -11.02 5.59
CA THR A 63 -1.00 -12.06 4.59
C THR A 63 0.51 -12.32 4.55
N PHE A 64 0.97 -13.33 5.31
CA PHE A 64 2.40 -13.61 5.51
C PHE A 64 3.01 -14.58 4.49
N SER A 65 2.20 -15.03 3.51
CA SER A 65 2.63 -15.89 2.41
C SER A 65 2.10 -15.33 1.10
N SER A 66 2.86 -15.46 0.02
CA SER A 66 2.43 -15.00 -1.31
C SER A 66 1.10 -15.69 -1.72
N PRO A 67 0.02 -14.92 -1.98
CA PRO A 67 -1.23 -15.49 -2.47
C PRO A 67 -1.05 -16.17 -3.82
N ARG A 68 -1.73 -17.31 -4.04
CA ARG A 68 -1.65 -18.03 -5.32
C ARG A 68 -2.13 -17.21 -6.52
N ASN A 69 -2.99 -16.21 -6.28
CA ASN A 69 -3.60 -15.34 -7.28
C ASN A 69 -3.04 -13.90 -7.22
N ILE A 70 -1.80 -13.73 -6.75
CA ILE A 70 -1.17 -12.40 -6.57
C ILE A 70 -1.11 -11.59 -7.89
N ASP A 71 -1.00 -12.27 -9.03
CA ASP A 71 -1.03 -11.73 -10.39
C ASP A 71 -2.38 -11.13 -10.78
N GLN A 72 -3.46 -11.60 -10.16
CA GLN A 72 -4.83 -11.12 -10.37
C GLN A 72 -5.25 -10.09 -9.32
N MET A 73 -4.46 -9.92 -8.25
CA MET A 73 -4.78 -8.98 -7.18
C MET A 73 -4.58 -7.54 -7.65
N THR A 74 -5.54 -6.68 -7.28
CA THR A 74 -5.47 -5.25 -7.53
C THR A 74 -5.50 -4.46 -6.23
N ILE A 75 -4.94 -3.25 -6.25
CA ILE A 75 -4.96 -2.34 -5.11
C ILE A 75 -5.42 -0.94 -5.53
N CYS A 76 -6.36 -0.37 -4.78
CA CYS A 76 -6.82 1.00 -5.01
C CYS A 76 -5.91 2.02 -4.30
N PRO A 77 -5.94 3.30 -4.70
CA PRO A 77 -5.12 4.34 -4.07
C PRO A 77 -5.34 4.46 -2.55
N ALA A 78 -6.58 4.35 -2.06
CA ALA A 78 -6.89 4.42 -0.63
C ALA A 78 -6.23 3.27 0.16
N HIS A 79 -6.43 2.01 -0.27
CA HIS A 79 -5.80 0.85 0.37
C HIS A 79 -4.28 0.87 0.22
N ARG A 80 -3.74 1.28 -0.93
CA ARG A 80 -2.29 1.45 -1.14
C ARG A 80 -1.70 2.46 -0.15
N ALA A 81 -2.40 3.55 0.11
CA ALA A 81 -1.94 4.59 1.03
C ALA A 81 -2.10 4.20 2.52
N SER A 82 -3.03 3.29 2.82
CA SER A 82 -3.24 2.74 4.17
C SER A 82 -2.25 1.62 4.49
N LEU A 83 -2.11 0.65 3.59
CA LEU A 83 -1.30 -0.56 3.74
C LEU A 83 0.17 -0.36 3.34
N GLY A 84 0.44 0.47 2.34
CA GLY A 84 1.80 0.85 1.96
C GLY A 84 2.31 2.04 2.78
N ILE A 85 3.38 2.67 2.30
CA ILE A 85 3.90 3.92 2.88
C ILE A 85 3.05 5.08 2.36
N GLY A 86 2.27 5.71 3.23
CA GLY A 86 1.54 6.94 2.89
C GLY A 86 2.49 8.14 2.77
N ARG A 87 2.14 9.15 1.98
CA ARG A 87 2.81 10.46 2.05
C ARG A 87 2.44 11.11 3.38
N THR A 88 3.29 10.99 4.40
CA THR A 88 3.24 11.88 5.56
C THR A 88 3.98 13.16 5.21
N ARG A 89 3.39 14.32 5.54
CA ARG A 89 4.21 15.52 5.69
C ARG A 89 5.15 15.20 6.84
N ARG A 90 6.47 15.15 6.61
CA ARG A 90 7.38 15.45 7.72
C ARG A 90 6.96 16.83 8.19
N VAL A 91 6.33 16.93 9.35
CA VAL A 91 6.46 18.15 10.12
C VAL A 91 7.90 18.04 10.61
N PRO A 92 8.85 18.88 10.13
CA PRO A 92 10.18 18.85 10.70
C PRO A 92 10.01 19.05 12.20
N ASP A 93 10.55 18.12 12.99
CA ASP A 93 10.68 18.34 14.43
C ASP A 93 11.37 19.69 14.59
N LYS A 94 10.66 20.65 15.19
CA LYS A 94 11.28 21.90 15.60
C LYS A 94 12.32 21.52 16.66
N MET A 95 13.59 21.48 16.26
CA MET A 95 14.71 21.64 17.19
C MET A 95 14.66 23.04 17.80
#